data_AF-A0A1A8MBM8-F1
#
_entry.id   AF-A0A1A8MBM8-F1
#
_cell.length_a   1.000
_cell.length_b   1.000
_cell.length_c   1.000
_cell.angle_alpha   90.00
_cell.angle_beta   90.00
_cell.angle_gamma   90.00
#
_symmetry.space_group_name_H-M   'P 1'
#
loop_
_entity.id
_entity.type
_entity.pdbx_description
1 polymer ?
#
loop_
_entity_poly.entity_id
_entity_poly.type
_entity_poly.pdbx_seq_one_letter_code
_entity_poly.pdbx_strand_id
1 'polypeptide(L)'
;MLTASLESLGLALSVLGSLLVMVACGLPMWKVNAFIESNLVVAQNIWEGLWMSCVVQSTGQMQCKLHDSVLALAQDLQTAR
;
A
#
# COMPACT_ATOMS: atom_id res chain seq x y z
N MET A 1 32.42 11.22 24.07
CA MET A 1 32.54 10.02 23.21
C MET A 1 31.18 9.32 23.06
N LEU A 2 30.48 9.02 24.15
CA LEU A 2 29.12 8.41 24.15
C LEU A 2 28.02 9.22 23.44
N THR A 3 28.08 10.55 23.47
CA THR A 3 27.09 11.43 22.82
C THR A 3 27.16 11.33 21.30
N ALA A 4 28.36 11.39 20.71
CA ALA A 4 28.55 11.28 19.26
C ALA A 4 28.03 9.94 18.69
N SER A 5 28.22 8.84 19.43
CA SER A 5 27.66 7.53 19.05
C SER A 5 26.13 7.53 19.07
N LEU A 6 25.49 8.13 20.09
CA LEU A 6 24.02 8.21 20.17
C LEU A 6 23.43 9.07 19.04
N GLU A 7 24.03 10.22 18.74
CA GLU A 7 23.58 11.10 17.65
C GLU A 7 23.66 10.41 16.28
N SER A 8 24.76 9.68 16.03
CA SER A 8 24.93 8.93 14.78
C SER A 8 23.92 7.78 14.64
N LEU A 9 23.58 7.09 15.74
CA LEU A 9 22.56 6.06 15.77
C LEU A 9 21.17 6.65 15.50
N GLY A 10 20.84 7.80 16.11
CA GLY A 10 19.59 8.51 15.89
C GLY A 10 19.40 8.94 14.43
N LEU A 11 20.44 9.52 13.83
CA LEU A 11 20.45 9.89 12.41
C LEU A 11 20.27 8.66 11.50
N ALA A 12 20.99 7.57 11.76
CA ALA A 12 20.87 6.35 11.00
C ALA A 12 19.44 5.76 11.08
N LEU A 13 18.85 5.74 12.28
CA LEU A 13 17.47 5.28 12.48
C LEU A 13 16.45 6.16 11.76
N SER A 14 16.65 7.48 11.78
CA SER A 14 15.78 8.43 11.08
C SER A 14 15.81 8.23 9.57
N VAL A 15 17.01 8.07 8.99
CA VAL A 15 17.17 7.79 7.56
C VAL A 15 16.51 6.47 7.18
N LEU A 16 16.75 5.40 7.95
CA LEU A 16 16.10 4.11 7.72
C LEU A 16 14.57 4.23 7.80
N GLY A 17 14.05 4.89 8.84
CA GLY A 17 12.61 5.12 8.99
C GLY A 17 12.00 5.84 7.79
N SER A 18 12.68 6.87 7.27
CA SER A 18 12.20 7.61 6.08
C SER A 18 12.17 6.74 4.82
N LEU A 19 13.17 5.86 4.63
CA LEU A 19 13.20 4.91 3.52
C LEU A 19 12.06 3.89 3.64
N LEU A 20 11.80 3.37 4.84
CA LEU A 20 10.71 2.43 5.07
C LEU A 20 9.34 3.06 4.78
N VAL A 21 9.13 4.33 5.18
CA VAL A 21 7.88 5.06 4.88
C VAL A 21 7.70 5.26 3.37
N MET A 22 8.75 5.64 2.64
CA MET A 22 8.67 5.76 1.18
C MET A 22 8.29 4.44 0.52
N VAL A 23 8.89 3.32 0.96
CA VAL A 23 8.57 1.98 0.45
C VAL A 23 7.14 1.58 0.80
N ALA A 24 6.70 1.83 2.04
CA ALA A 24 5.33 1.54 2.47
C ALA A 24 4.31 2.31 1.61
N CYS A 25 4.53 3.60 1.34
CA CYS A 25 3.66 4.40 0.47
C CYS A 25 3.61 3.88 -0.98
N GLY A 26 4.70 3.32 -1.51
CA GLY A 26 4.74 2.80 -2.88
C GLY A 26 4.10 1.43 -3.07
N LEU A 27 3.99 0.62 -2.02
CA LEU A 27 3.45 -0.74 -2.10
C LEU A 27 1.91 -0.73 -2.16
N PRO A 28 1.28 -1.53 -3.03
CA PRO A 28 -0.18 -1.58 -3.14
C PRO A 28 -0.85 -2.50 -2.09
N MET A 29 -0.19 -2.68 -0.94
CA MET A 29 -0.54 -3.69 0.07
C MET A 29 -1.22 -3.10 1.31
N TRP A 30 -1.79 -1.89 1.20
CA TRP A 30 -2.36 -1.16 2.33
C TRP A 30 -3.66 -1.79 2.83
N LYS A 31 -4.52 -2.25 1.90
CA LYS A 31 -5.74 -2.97 2.24
C LYS A 31 -5.92 -4.15 1.29
N VAL A 32 -6.16 -5.33 1.86
CA VAL A 32 -6.41 -6.56 1.10
C VAL A 32 -7.86 -6.94 1.32
N ASN A 33 -8.66 -6.88 0.25
CA ASN A 33 -10.05 -7.31 0.25
C ASN A 33 -10.19 -8.55 -0.63
N ALA A 34 -10.47 -9.68 0.00
CA ALA A 34 -10.80 -10.92 -0.69
C ALA A 34 -12.33 -11.09 -0.71
N PHE A 35 -12.95 -10.82 -1.85
CA PHE A 35 -14.38 -11.08 -2.02
C PHE A 35 -14.57 -12.55 -2.41
N ILE A 36 -14.96 -13.38 -1.44
CA ILE A 36 -15.40 -14.77 -1.64
C ILE A 36 -16.88 -14.84 -1.28
N GLU A 37 -17.74 -14.29 -2.13
CA GLU A 37 -19.17 -14.58 -2.06
C GLU A 37 -19.46 -15.85 -2.87
N SER A 38 -20.45 -16.64 -2.45
CA SER A 38 -20.73 -18.02 -2.87
C SER A 38 -21.12 -18.23 -4.36
N ASN A 39 -20.88 -17.25 -5.22
CA ASN A 39 -21.09 -17.34 -6.67
C ASN A 39 -19.74 -17.28 -7.41
N LEU A 40 -19.27 -18.46 -7.83
CA LEU A 40 -18.01 -18.81 -8.52
C LEU A 40 -17.62 -17.98 -9.78
N VAL A 41 -18.38 -16.99 -10.21
CA VAL A 41 -18.14 -16.26 -11.47
C VAL A 41 -17.18 -15.07 -11.29
N VAL A 42 -17.00 -14.54 -10.07
CA VAL A 42 -16.16 -13.36 -9.84
C VAL A 42 -15.42 -13.44 -8.50
N ALA A 43 -14.59 -14.47 -8.28
CA ALA A 43 -13.62 -14.43 -7.19
C ALA A 43 -12.57 -13.35 -7.52
N GLN A 44 -12.54 -12.27 -6.73
CA GLN A 44 -11.63 -11.14 -6.93
C GLN A 44 -10.83 -10.91 -5.65
N ASN A 45 -9.52 -11.02 -5.75
CA ASN A 45 -8.62 -10.55 -4.70
C ASN A 45 -8.16 -9.14 -5.07
N ILE A 46 -8.60 -8.14 -4.31
CA ILE A 46 -8.32 -6.73 -4.57
C ILE A 46 -7.26 -6.26 -3.58
N TRP A 47 -6.12 -5.84 -4.12
CA TRP A 47 -5.02 -5.21 -3.39
C TRP A 47 -5.14 -3.70 -3.60
N GLU A 48 -5.60 -2.99 -2.57
CA GLU A 48 -5.69 -1.54 -2.61
C GLU A 48 -4.43 -0.92 -2.01
N GLY A 49 -3.70 -0.18 -2.84
CA GLY A 49 -2.63 0.72 -2.45
C GLY A 49 -3.08 2.15 -2.34
N LEU A 50 -2.21 2.99 -1.76
CA LEU A 50 -2.45 4.43 -1.68
C LEU A 50 -2.54 5.11 -3.05
N TRP A 51 -1.79 4.61 -4.05
CA TRP A 51 -1.70 5.20 -5.39
C TRP A 51 -2.30 4.33 -6.50
N MET A 52 -2.33 3.01 -6.30
CA MET A 52 -2.74 2.04 -7.32
C MET A 52 -3.50 0.88 -6.68
N SER A 53 -4.54 0.40 -7.37
CA SER A 53 -5.30 -0.78 -7.00
C SER A 53 -5.05 -1.89 -8.02
N CYS A 54 -4.78 -3.10 -7.54
CA CYS A 54 -4.57 -4.28 -8.38
C CYS A 54 -5.64 -5.32 -8.04
N VAL A 55 -6.45 -5.69 -9.04
CA VAL A 55 -7.45 -6.75 -8.92
C VAL A 55 -6.96 -8.02 -9.62
N VAL A 56 -7.00 -9.14 -8.91
CA VAL A 56 -6.74 -10.47 -9.47
C VAL A 56 -8.08 -11.20 -9.60
N GLN A 57 -8.51 -11.47 -10.82
CA GLN A 57 -9.73 -12.23 -11.11
C GLN A 57 -9.43 -13.72 -11.32
N SER A 58 -10.44 -14.57 -11.06
CA SER A 58 -10.39 -16.04 -11.28
C SER A 58 -10.00 -16.45 -12.72
N THR A 59 -10.13 -15.54 -13.69
CA THR A 59 -9.67 -15.70 -15.08
C THR A 59 -8.14 -15.59 -15.27
N GLY A 60 -7.37 -15.40 -14.18
CA GLY A 60 -5.91 -15.35 -14.19
C GLY A 60 -5.32 -14.02 -14.68
N GLN A 61 -6.16 -13.04 -15.02
CA GLN A 61 -5.72 -11.71 -15.40
C GLN A 61 -5.54 -10.84 -14.16
N MET A 62 -4.33 -10.29 -13.98
CA MET A 62 -4.07 -9.20 -13.05
C MET A 62 -4.33 -7.88 -13.77
N GLN A 63 -5.18 -7.03 -13.21
CA GLN A 63 -5.43 -5.70 -13.74
C GLN A 63 -5.06 -4.70 -12.66
N CYS A 64 -3.95 -3.99 -12.87
CA CYS A 64 -3.53 -2.87 -12.02
C CYS A 64 -3.99 -1.57 -12.66
N LYS A 65 -4.74 -0.77 -11.91
CA LYS A 65 -5.26 0.52 -12.33
C LYS A 65 -4.82 1.57 -11.30
N LEU A 66 -4.10 2.58 -11.79
CA LEU A 66 -3.76 3.76 -11.01
C LEU A 66 -5.05 4.56 -10.75
N HIS A 67 -5.18 5.16 -9.58
CA HIS A 67 -6.38 5.94 -9.28
C HIS A 67 -6.38 7.24 -10.11
N ASP A 68 -7.15 7.27 -11.19
CA ASP A 68 -7.28 8.43 -12.09
C ASP A 68 -8.02 9.63 -11.45
N SER A 69 -8.67 9.44 -10.29
CA SER A 69 -9.42 10.50 -9.61
C SER A 69 -9.53 10.26 -8.10
N VAL A 70 -9.37 11.34 -7.31
CA VAL A 70 -9.47 11.35 -5.83
C VAL A 70 -10.85 10.94 -5.33
N LEU A 71 -11.88 11.00 -6.19
CA LEU A 71 -13.28 10.70 -5.84
C LEU A 71 -13.61 9.20 -5.84
N ALA A 72 -12.75 8.36 -6.40
CA ALA A 72 -12.92 6.89 -6.41
C ALA A 72 -12.16 6.19 -5.28
N LEU A 73 -11.42 6.95 -4.47
CA LEU A 73 -10.61 6.45 -3.37
C LEU A 73 -11.39 6.57 -2.07
N ALA A 74 -11.42 5.51 -1.26
CA ALA A 74 -12.08 5.56 0.05
C ALA A 74 -11.51 6.72 0.89
N GLN A 75 -12.38 7.44 1.60
CA GLN A 75 -12.04 8.66 2.35
C GLN A 75 -10.88 8.44 3.33
N ASP A 76 -10.74 7.23 3.89
CA ASP A 76 -9.64 6.80 4.76
C ASP A 76 -8.26 6.75 4.05
N LEU A 77 -8.22 6.43 2.75
CA LEU A 77 -6.97 6.45 1.98
C LEU A 77 -6.60 7.87 1.52
N GLN A 78 -7.58 8.77 1.39
CA GLN A 78 -7.30 10.19 1.10
C GLN A 78 -6.68 10.92 2.30
N THR A 79 -7.08 10.59 3.53
CA THR A 79 -6.48 11.14 4.75
C THR A 79 -5.12 10.52 5.09
N ALA A 80 -4.84 9.32 4.58
CA ALA A 80 -3.55 8.65 4.75
C ALA A 80 -2.46 9.16 3.78
N ARG A 81 -2.83 9.84 2.69
CA ARG A 81 -1.94 10.53 1.76
C ARG A 81 -1.49 11.87 2.30
#